data_AF-A0A4R5WV84-F1
#
_entry.id   AF-A0A4R5WV84-F1
#
_cell.length_a   1.000
_cell.length_b   1.000
_cell.length_c   1.000
_cell.angle_alpha   90.00
_cell.angle_beta   90.00
_cell.angle_gamma   90.00
#
_symmetry.space_group_name_H-M   'P 1'
#
loop_
_entity.id
_entity.type
_entity.pdbx_description
1 polymer ?
#
loop_
_entity_poly.entity_id
_entity_poly.type
_entity_poly.pdbx_seq_one_letter_code
_entity_poly.pdbx_strand_id
1 'polypeptide(L)'
;MMFAALPPEINSDRMYTGPGPGSMLAAATAWEQLAADLESTAISFQAVITGLIGGPWLKAGASTMAAAAMPYLVWRNASACQAAQTSGQARAPESRLELSTLRILPEAVG
;
A
#
# COMPACT_ATOMS: atom_id res chain seq x y z
N MET A 1 -9.57 -4.16 24.74
CA MET A 1 -9.29 -2.86 25.39
C MET A 1 -10.63 -2.18 25.68
N MET A 2 -10.83 -1.58 26.86
CA MET A 2 -12.10 -0.95 27.27
C MET A 2 -11.91 0.56 27.48
N PHE A 3 -12.19 1.37 26.46
CA PHE A 3 -12.04 2.84 26.53
C PHE A 3 -13.20 3.53 27.28
N ALA A 4 -14.36 2.87 27.35
CA ALA A 4 -15.55 3.37 28.06
C ALA A 4 -15.39 3.42 29.59
N ALA A 5 -14.32 2.83 30.13
CA ALA A 5 -14.01 2.88 31.56
C ALA A 5 -13.22 4.15 31.96
N LEU A 6 -12.75 4.95 31.00
CA LEU A 6 -12.06 6.22 31.25
C LEU A 6 -13.01 7.40 31.00
N PRO A 7 -12.91 8.48 31.78
CA PRO A 7 -13.68 9.69 31.54
C PRO A 7 -13.29 10.34 30.19
N PRO A 8 -14.20 11.05 29.52
CA PRO A 8 -14.05 11.53 28.15
C PRO A 8 -12.86 12.49 27.97
N GLU A 9 -12.46 13.21 29.00
CA GLU A 9 -11.33 14.15 28.99
C GLU A 9 -10.00 13.41 28.77
N ILE A 10 -9.84 12.25 29.41
CA ILE A 10 -8.62 11.42 29.28
C ILE A 10 -8.55 10.78 27.90
N ASN A 11 -9.69 10.35 27.36
CA ASN A 11 -9.76 9.81 26.00
C ASN A 11 -9.50 10.90 24.95
N SER A 12 -10.00 12.11 25.18
CA SER A 12 -9.79 13.26 24.29
C SER A 12 -8.34 13.74 24.32
N ASP A 13 -7.76 13.91 25.50
CA ASP A 13 -6.36 14.33 25.67
C ASP A 13 -5.39 13.38 24.93
N ARG A 14 -5.65 12.07 24.99
CA ARG A 14 -4.89 11.06 24.23
C ARG A 14 -5.06 11.16 22.71
N MET A 15 -6.22 11.61 22.24
CA MET A 15 -6.50 11.75 20.80
C MET A 15 -5.81 12.98 20.21
N TYR A 16 -5.69 14.07 20.99
CA TYR A 16 -5.17 15.36 20.50
C TYR A 16 -3.68 15.61 20.76
N THR A 17 -3.05 14.88 21.68
CA THR A 17 -1.62 15.07 22.01
C THR A 17 -0.65 14.24 21.17
N GLY A 18 -1.16 13.42 20.22
CA GLY A 18 -0.34 12.57 19.36
C GLY A 18 0.42 13.33 18.25
N PRO A 19 1.42 12.71 17.61
CA PRO A 19 2.28 13.32 16.57
C PRO A 19 1.57 13.63 15.23
N GLY A 20 0.25 13.46 15.14
CA GLY A 20 -0.54 13.63 13.92
C GLY A 20 -0.34 12.52 12.87
N PRO A 21 -1.04 12.61 11.73
CA PRO A 21 -1.06 11.56 10.70
C PRO A 21 0.15 11.60 9.74
N GLY A 22 1.04 12.58 9.85
CA GLY A 22 2.08 12.86 8.86
C GLY A 22 3.00 11.67 8.55
N SER A 23 3.37 10.87 9.56
CA SER A 23 4.16 9.66 9.36
C SER A 23 3.42 8.58 8.56
N MET A 24 2.10 8.48 8.76
CA MET A 24 1.24 7.52 8.06
C MET A 24 0.99 7.94 6.61
N LEU A 25 0.86 9.25 6.36
CA LEU A 25 0.79 9.80 5.00
C LEU A 25 2.11 9.64 4.23
N ALA A 26 3.25 9.83 4.91
CA ALA A 26 4.57 9.56 4.34
C ALA A 26 4.72 8.07 3.97
N ALA A 27 4.28 7.17 4.85
CA ALA A 27 4.25 5.74 4.57
C ALA A 27 3.34 5.40 3.39
N ALA A 28 2.15 6.01 3.29
CA ALA A 28 1.26 5.81 2.16
C ALA A 28 1.92 6.19 0.82
N THR A 29 2.63 7.32 0.80
CA THR A 29 3.36 7.80 -0.37
C THR A 29 4.48 6.83 -0.75
N ALA A 30 5.25 6.34 0.23
CA ALA A 30 6.30 5.37 0.00
C ALA A 30 5.76 4.04 -0.60
N TRP A 31 4.63 3.54 -0.09
CA TRP A 31 3.98 2.35 -0.63
C TRP A 31 3.44 2.54 -2.06
N GLU A 32 2.95 3.74 -2.39
CA GLU A 32 2.51 4.09 -3.74
C GLU A 32 3.70 4.11 -4.73
N GLN A 33 4.82 4.72 -4.33
CA GLN A 33 6.05 4.70 -5.15
C GLN A 33 6.58 3.27 -5.35
N LEU A 34 6.58 2.45 -4.31
CA LEU A 34 6.98 1.05 -4.41
C LEU A 34 6.09 0.26 -5.38
N ALA A 35 4.78 0.50 -5.38
CA ALA A 35 3.86 -0.13 -6.32
C ALA A 35 4.22 0.25 -7.77
N ALA A 36 4.44 1.54 -8.05
CA ALA A 36 4.82 2.04 -9.37
C ALA A 36 6.16 1.45 -9.86
N ASP A 37 7.16 1.37 -8.98
CA ASP A 37 8.47 0.79 -9.30
C ASP A 37 8.35 -0.71 -9.65
N LEU A 38 7.54 -1.46 -8.89
CA LEU A 38 7.32 -2.88 -9.15
C LEU A 38 6.62 -3.11 -10.49
N GLU A 39 5.62 -2.29 -10.83
CA GLU A 39 4.93 -2.34 -12.13
C GLU A 39 5.86 -2.00 -13.30
N SER A 40 6.58 -0.88 -13.21
CA SER A 40 7.56 -0.44 -14.22
C SER A 40 8.60 -1.52 -14.50
N THR A 41 9.09 -2.16 -13.43
CA THR A 41 10.08 -3.21 -13.57
C THR A 41 9.48 -4.51 -14.12
N ALA A 42 8.22 -4.83 -13.80
CA ALA A 42 7.51 -5.97 -14.41
C ALA A 42 7.37 -5.78 -15.92
N ILE A 43 6.97 -4.58 -16.37
CA ILE A 43 6.85 -4.22 -17.79
C ILE A 43 8.21 -4.36 -18.48
N SER A 44 9.26 -3.82 -17.89
CA SER A 44 10.63 -3.90 -18.43
C SER A 44 11.10 -5.34 -18.58
N PHE A 45 10.81 -6.18 -17.58
CA PHE A 45 11.18 -7.59 -17.61
C PHE A 45 10.38 -8.39 -18.66
N GLN A 46 9.09 -8.09 -18.81
CA GLN A 46 8.27 -8.69 -19.85
C GLN A 46 8.74 -8.29 -21.25
N ALA A 47 9.16 -7.04 -21.47
CA ALA A 47 9.76 -6.60 -22.72
C ALA A 47 11.03 -7.39 -23.08
N VAL A 48 11.90 -7.65 -22.09
CA VAL A 48 13.11 -8.49 -22.27
C VAL A 48 12.72 -9.92 -22.65
N ILE A 49 11.73 -10.52 -21.99
CA ILE A 49 11.25 -11.86 -22.31
C ILE A 49 10.69 -11.91 -23.74
N THR A 50 9.86 -10.94 -24.13
CA THR A 50 9.30 -10.85 -25.48
C THR A 50 10.41 -10.74 -26.53
N GLY A 51 11.43 -9.90 -26.28
CA GLY A 51 12.59 -9.78 -27.16
C GLY A 51 13.41 -11.08 -27.25
N LEU A 52 13.58 -11.78 -26.13
CA LEU A 52 14.31 -13.04 -26.06
C LEU A 52 13.61 -14.15 -26.85
N ILE A 53 12.29 -14.30 -26.72
CA ILE A 53 11.50 -15.32 -27.43
C ILE A 53 11.36 -14.97 -28.93
N GLY A 54 11.18 -13.69 -29.26
CA GLY A 54 11.01 -13.22 -30.63
C GLY A 54 12.32 -13.12 -31.43
N GLY A 55 13.46 -13.22 -30.76
CA GLY A 55 14.78 -13.08 -31.36
C GLY A 55 15.25 -14.28 -32.20
N PRO A 56 16.31 -14.11 -32.99
CA PRO A 56 16.84 -15.17 -33.86
C PRO A 56 17.63 -16.26 -33.11
N TRP A 57 17.91 -16.08 -31.81
CA TRP A 57 18.76 -16.98 -31.02
C TRP A 57 17.94 -18.02 -30.23
N LEU A 58 18.28 -19.31 -30.38
CA LEU A 58 17.91 -20.43 -29.49
C LEU A 58 16.47 -20.46 -28.94
N LYS A 59 15.46 -20.48 -29.83
CA LYS A 59 14.02 -20.49 -29.49
C LYS A 59 13.61 -21.45 -28.35
N ALA A 60 14.15 -22.68 -28.31
CA ALA A 60 13.83 -23.65 -27.26
C ALA A 60 14.49 -23.35 -25.89
N GLY A 61 15.71 -22.81 -25.91
CA GLY A 61 16.38 -22.35 -24.68
C GLY A 61 15.75 -21.06 -24.15
N ALA A 62 15.45 -20.13 -25.05
CA ALA A 62 14.74 -18.88 -24.77
C ALA A 62 13.36 -19.11 -24.14
N SER A 63 12.58 -20.06 -24.66
CA SER A 63 11.26 -20.40 -24.09
C SER A 63 11.38 -21.04 -22.70
N THR A 64 12.41 -21.86 -22.47
CA THR A 64 12.69 -22.45 -21.16
C THR A 64 13.08 -21.39 -20.13
N MET A 65 13.94 -20.44 -20.52
CA MET A 65 14.31 -19.29 -19.67
C MET A 65 13.10 -18.40 -19.36
N ALA A 66 12.27 -18.11 -20.35
CA ALA A 66 11.04 -17.33 -20.15
C ALA A 66 10.07 -18.02 -19.17
N ALA A 67 9.89 -19.34 -19.31
CA ALA A 67 9.05 -20.11 -18.40
C ALA A 67 9.58 -20.09 -16.96
N ALA A 68 10.90 -20.23 -16.79
CA ALA A 68 11.54 -20.16 -15.47
C ALA A 68 11.37 -18.78 -14.79
N ALA A 69 11.17 -17.73 -15.58
CA ALA A 69 11.02 -16.37 -15.08
C ALA A 69 9.57 -15.98 -14.71
N MET A 70 8.58 -16.79 -15.14
CA MET A 70 7.16 -16.52 -14.89
C MET A 70 6.79 -16.42 -13.40
N PRO A 71 7.26 -17.31 -12.49
CA PRO A 71 6.89 -17.23 -11.07
C PRO A 71 7.32 -15.89 -10.45
N TYR A 72 8.47 -15.36 -10.87
CA TYR A 72 8.96 -14.07 -10.41
C TYR A 72 8.06 -12.92 -10.89
N LEU A 73 7.61 -12.93 -12.14
CA LEU A 73 6.65 -11.94 -12.64
C LEU A 73 5.31 -11.99 -11.91
N VAL A 74 4.80 -13.19 -11.63
CA VAL A 74 3.55 -13.39 -10.87
C VAL A 74 3.69 -12.78 -9.47
N TRP A 75 4.76 -13.13 -8.76
CA TRP A 75 5.03 -12.56 -7.43
C TRP A 75 5.15 -11.04 -7.49
N ARG A 76 5.88 -10.51 -8.48
CA ARG A 76 6.12 -9.06 -8.57
C ARG A 76 4.82 -8.27 -8.79
N ASN A 77 3.95 -8.73 -9.67
CA ASN A 77 2.63 -8.11 -9.90
C ASN A 77 1.73 -8.20 -8.66
N ALA A 78 1.75 -9.33 -7.95
CA ALA A 78 1.01 -9.47 -6.69
C ALA A 78 1.52 -8.50 -5.62
N SER A 79 2.85 -8.34 -5.51
CA SER A 79 3.47 -7.39 -4.57
C SER A 79 3.16 -5.93 -4.92
N ALA A 80 3.10 -5.57 -6.21
CA ALA A 80 2.68 -4.24 -6.63
C ALA A 80 1.25 -3.93 -6.19
N CYS A 81 0.33 -4.87 -6.42
CA CYS A 81 -1.06 -4.75 -5.97
C CYS A 81 -1.17 -4.63 -4.44
N GLN A 82 -0.40 -5.43 -3.70
CA GLN A 82 -0.38 -5.36 -2.23
C GLN A 82 0.16 -4.01 -1.73
N ALA A 83 1.23 -3.49 -2.34
CA ALA A 83 1.78 -2.18 -2.01
C ALA A 83 0.75 -1.05 -2.26
N ALA A 84 0.04 -1.08 -3.39
CA ALA A 84 -1.03 -0.13 -3.67
C ALA A 84 -2.17 -0.21 -2.64
N GLN A 85 -2.58 -1.41 -2.24
CA GLN A 85 -3.58 -1.60 -1.18
C GLN A 85 -3.10 -1.04 0.17
N THR A 86 -1.84 -1.29 0.55
CA THR A 86 -1.25 -0.77 1.79
C THR A 86 -1.18 0.76 1.77
N SER A 87 -0.86 1.37 0.63
CA SER A 87 -0.95 2.83 0.47
C SER A 87 -2.36 3.35 0.74
N GLY A 88 -3.38 2.72 0.15
CA GLY A 88 -4.79 3.06 0.38
C GLY A 88 -5.21 2.90 1.85
N GLN A 89 -4.80 1.83 2.51
CA GLN A 89 -5.07 1.60 3.94
C GLN A 89 -4.39 2.63 4.84
N ALA A 90 -3.19 3.09 4.48
CA ALA A 90 -2.47 4.13 5.20
C ALA A 90 -3.09 5.52 5.02
N ARG A 91 -3.85 5.76 3.94
CA ARG A 91 -4.65 6.98 3.72
C ARG A 91 -6.04 6.94 4.38
N ALA A 92 -6.61 5.75 4.59
CA ALA A 92 -7.91 5.56 5.21
C ALA A 92 -8.11 6.04 6.68
N PRO A 93 -7.09 6.33 7.53
CA PRO A 93 -7.32 6.80 8.90
C PRO A 93 -7.93 8.19 8.98
N GLU A 94 -7.66 9.06 8.00
CA GLU A 94 -8.05 10.48 8.06
C GLU A 94 -9.58 10.63 8.01
N SER A 95 -10.25 9.94 7.09
CA SER A 95 -11.72 9.99 6.98
C SER A 95 -12.45 9.43 8.21
N ARG A 96 -11.83 8.50 8.94
CA ARG A 96 -12.41 7.91 10.16
C ARG A 96 -12.20 8.80 11.40
N LEU A 97 -11.06 9.50 11.49
CA LEU A 97 -10.77 10.48 12.54
C LEU A 97 -11.66 11.73 12.41
N GLU A 98 -11.92 12.18 11.18
CA GLU A 98 -12.88 13.28 10.94
C GLU A 98 -14.28 12.91 11.43
N LEU A 99 -14.75 11.68 11.12
CA LEU A 99 -16.04 11.18 11.58
C LEU A 99 -16.12 10.97 13.11
N SER A 100 -15.04 10.57 13.78
CA SER A 100 -15.03 10.47 15.26
C SER A 100 -15.03 11.84 15.93
N THR A 101 -14.30 12.81 15.37
CA THR A 101 -14.26 14.18 15.90
C THR A 101 -15.65 14.82 15.83
N LEU A 102 -16.37 14.62 14.73
CA LEU A 102 -17.75 15.07 14.55
C LEU A 102 -18.75 14.38 15.49
N ARG A 103 -18.45 13.20 16.03
CA ARG A 103 -19.33 12.49 16.97
C ARG A 103 -19.09 12.84 18.44
N ILE A 104 -17.89 13.29 18.80
CA ILE A 104 -17.58 13.72 20.19
C ILE A 104 -18.15 15.12 20.48
N LEU A 105 -18.18 16.02 19.49
CA LEU A 105 -18.73 17.38 19.64
C LEU A 105 -20.24 17.45 19.99
N PRO A 106 -21.16 16.65 19.41
CA PRO A 106 -22.58 16.70 19.77
C PRO A 106 -22.87 16.15 21.17
N GLU A 107 -21.99 15.33 21.74
CA GLU A 107 -22.16 14.73 23.07
C GLU A 107 -21.64 15.64 24.20
N ALA A 108 -20.93 16.72 23.85
CA ALA A 108 -20.35 17.69 24.79
C ALA A 108 -21.20 18.96 25.00
N VAL A 109 -22.38 19.07 24.37
CA VAL A 109 -23.27 20.25 24.45
C VAL A 109 -24.69 19.89 24.94
N GLY A 110 -24.83 18.83 25.75
CA GLY A 110 -26.10 18.39 26.35
C GLY A 110 -26.10 18.47 27.87
#